data_AF-A0A7S4C7M7-F1
#
_entry.id   AF-A0A7S4C7M7-F1
#
_cell.length_a   1.000
_cell.length_b   1.000
_cell.length_c   1.000
_cell.angle_alpha   90.00
_cell.angle_beta   90.00
_cell.angle_gamma   90.00
#
_symmetry.space_group_name_H-M   'P 1'
#
loop_
_entity.id
_entity.type
_entity.pdbx_description
1 polymer ?
#
loop_
_entity_poly.entity_id
_entity_poly.type
_entity_poly.pdbx_seq_one_letter_code
_entity_poly.pdbx_strand_id
1 'polypeptide(L)'
;DGYVFHGVGYSRAPHQAFAGHKPRMLITQESPFTARVLFDAAEMLKFNALGSYRLDSDMPMPVFFKPHVTMDEVLPFAQKTGMVMAMFSNCEAVRTEYLRLLGQHITVDSYGACGNNKQGAGGRSGNFKGKKVDLGKRYKFMLVLQNCDCDYFVDDQICHAFNAGTIPVYMGTDKIDEFLPGRLHDGVIYIRDFPSPKKLADYLHVVANNETLYMQYHRWRVEGIGDYQDKLIRRVWDGPENRPFYCALCETLFSEKPLHNGLPADTCQTRQRSRWIRE
;
A
#
# COMPACT_ATOMS: atom_id res chain seq x y z
N ASP A 1 28.47 -17.10 -4.74
CA ASP A 1 27.69 -17.13 -3.48
C ASP A 1 27.45 -15.73 -2.95
N GLY A 2 26.32 -15.52 -2.29
CA GLY A 2 25.96 -14.27 -1.60
C GLY A 2 25.09 -14.55 -0.38
N TYR A 3 24.84 -13.52 0.44
CA TYR A 3 23.99 -13.60 1.63
C TYR A 3 22.73 -12.75 1.46
N VAL A 4 21.59 -13.25 1.94
CA VAL A 4 20.30 -12.56 1.88
C VAL A 4 19.72 -12.45 3.27
N PHE A 5 19.30 -11.25 3.65
CA PHE A 5 18.82 -10.94 4.99
C PHE A 5 17.41 -10.35 4.93
N HIS A 6 16.50 -10.86 5.75
CA HIS A 6 15.19 -10.24 5.90
C HIS A 6 15.26 -9.08 6.89
N GLY A 7 14.89 -7.86 6.48
CA GLY A 7 15.13 -6.64 7.26
C GLY A 7 14.49 -6.61 8.66
N VAL A 8 13.30 -7.20 8.83
CA VAL A 8 12.67 -7.33 10.16
C VAL A 8 13.42 -8.33 11.05
N GLY A 9 13.89 -9.44 10.45
CA GLY A 9 14.66 -10.45 11.18
C GLY A 9 16.03 -9.91 11.58
N TYR A 10 16.66 -9.16 10.68
CA TYR A 10 17.91 -8.46 10.92
C TYR A 10 17.77 -7.53 12.15
N SER A 11 16.76 -6.68 12.15
CA SER A 11 16.51 -5.72 13.24
C SER A 11 16.28 -6.34 14.63
N ARG A 12 16.08 -7.66 14.74
CA ARG A 12 15.68 -8.35 15.99
C ARG A 12 16.75 -9.25 16.60
N ALA A 13 17.88 -9.46 15.94
CA ALA A 13 18.88 -10.42 16.40
C ALA A 13 20.30 -9.85 16.26
N PRO A 14 21.25 -10.21 17.14
CA PRO A 14 22.65 -9.88 16.95
C PRO A 14 23.20 -10.60 15.70
N HIS A 15 24.06 -9.93 14.95
CA HIS A 15 24.67 -10.48 13.73
C HIS A 15 26.11 -10.91 14.00
N GLN A 16 26.49 -12.07 13.46
CA GLN A 16 27.89 -12.47 13.39
C GLN A 16 28.64 -11.51 12.44
N ALA A 17 29.91 -11.27 12.72
CA ALA A 17 30.77 -10.51 11.81
C ALA A 17 30.79 -11.17 10.44
N PHE A 18 30.55 -10.38 9.39
CA PHE A 18 30.55 -10.86 8.01
C PHE A 18 31.97 -11.27 7.61
N ALA A 19 32.18 -12.55 7.29
CA ALA A 19 33.46 -13.03 6.78
C ALA A 19 33.52 -12.92 5.25
N GLY A 20 34.54 -12.23 4.73
CA GLY A 20 34.86 -12.17 3.30
C GLY A 20 34.06 -11.14 2.48
N HIS A 21 34.29 -11.15 1.16
CA HIS A 21 33.80 -10.15 0.20
C HIS A 21 32.52 -10.60 -0.55
N LYS A 22 31.75 -11.55 -0.01
CA LYS A 22 30.53 -12.03 -0.69
C LYS A 22 29.46 -10.92 -0.70
N PRO A 23 28.71 -10.75 -1.81
CA PRO A 23 27.66 -9.74 -1.88
C PRO A 23 26.55 -10.02 -0.87
N ARG A 24 26.02 -8.95 -0.29
CA ARG A 24 25.00 -8.99 0.75
C ARG A 24 23.77 -8.23 0.29
N MET A 25 22.61 -8.86 0.30
CA MET A 25 21.35 -8.24 -0.06
C MET A 25 20.41 -8.16 1.15
N LEU A 26 19.83 -6.99 1.36
CA LEU A 26 18.75 -6.80 2.31
C LEU A 26 17.42 -6.93 1.55
N ILE A 27 16.48 -7.71 2.09
CA ILE A 27 15.12 -7.82 1.55
C ILE A 27 14.07 -7.46 2.58
N THR A 28 13.09 -6.62 2.23
CA THR A 28 11.94 -6.35 3.10
C THR A 28 10.78 -5.69 2.37
N GLN A 29 9.56 -6.13 2.63
CA GLN A 29 8.34 -5.45 2.17
C GLN A 29 7.76 -4.51 3.25
N GLU A 30 8.47 -4.34 4.35
CA GLU A 30 8.05 -3.57 5.51
C GLU A 30 8.66 -2.18 5.49
N SER A 31 7.94 -1.20 6.04
CA SER A 31 8.45 0.16 6.14
C SER A 31 9.63 0.27 7.12
N PRO A 32 10.44 1.34 7.04
CA PRO A 32 11.52 1.60 7.99
C PRO A 32 11.09 1.65 9.47
N PHE A 33 9.81 1.89 9.75
CA PHE A 33 9.26 1.85 11.12
C PHE A 33 9.15 0.43 11.68
N THR A 34 9.03 -0.57 10.82
CA THR A 34 9.01 -2.00 11.17
C THR A 34 10.39 -2.63 10.96
N ALA A 35 11.01 -2.41 9.80
CA ALA A 35 12.36 -2.86 9.46
C ALA A 35 13.38 -1.76 9.80
N ARG A 36 13.68 -1.60 11.09
CA ARG A 36 14.49 -0.49 11.63
C ARG A 36 15.90 -0.38 11.07
N VAL A 37 16.48 -1.48 10.58
CA VAL A 37 17.75 -1.49 9.85
C VAL A 37 17.78 -0.48 8.70
N LEU A 38 16.65 -0.21 8.05
CA LEU A 38 16.58 0.76 6.95
C LEU A 38 16.96 2.19 7.38
N PHE A 39 16.79 2.55 8.66
CA PHE A 39 17.19 3.86 9.20
C PHE A 39 18.66 3.93 9.66
N ASP A 40 19.32 2.78 9.83
CA ASP A 40 20.67 2.74 10.38
C ASP A 40 21.69 2.83 9.25
N ALA A 41 22.31 4.00 9.11
CA ALA A 41 23.33 4.23 8.07
C ALA A 41 24.54 3.30 8.21
N ALA A 42 24.97 2.98 9.44
CA ALA A 42 26.12 2.11 9.65
C ALA A 42 25.81 0.67 9.25
N GLU A 43 24.58 0.21 9.48
CA GLU A 43 24.12 -1.10 9.03
C GLU A 43 23.87 -1.14 7.52
N MET A 44 23.22 -0.12 6.94
CA MET A 44 22.91 -0.07 5.50
C MET A 44 24.17 -0.06 4.62
N LEU A 45 25.27 0.53 5.09
CA LEU A 45 26.58 0.46 4.42
C LEU A 45 27.14 -0.96 4.28
N LYS A 46 26.60 -1.94 5.02
CA LYS A 46 27.04 -3.34 4.93
C LYS A 46 26.36 -4.11 3.80
N PHE A 47 25.36 -3.55 3.14
CA PHE A 47 24.64 -4.20 2.06
C PHE A 47 25.02 -3.63 0.69
N ASN A 48 24.88 -4.47 -0.32
CA ASN A 48 25.26 -4.21 -1.70
C ASN A 48 24.07 -4.11 -2.65
N ALA A 49 22.89 -4.59 -2.23
CA ALA A 49 21.64 -4.49 -2.96
C ALA A 49 20.44 -4.49 -2.01
N LEU A 50 19.36 -3.84 -2.43
CA LEU A 50 18.09 -3.75 -1.71
C LEU A 50 16.97 -4.37 -2.54
N GLY A 51 16.29 -5.37 -1.99
CA GLY A 51 14.97 -5.78 -2.45
C GLY A 51 13.90 -5.20 -1.53
N SER A 52 13.04 -4.31 -2.03
CA SER A 52 12.06 -3.67 -1.14
C SER A 52 10.71 -3.39 -1.77
N TYR A 53 9.75 -2.97 -0.95
CA TYR A 53 8.46 -2.46 -1.44
C TYR A 53 8.61 -1.27 -2.41
N ARG A 54 9.76 -0.57 -2.40
CA ARG A 54 9.99 0.59 -3.25
C ARG A 54 10.20 0.19 -4.71
N LEU A 55 9.52 0.88 -5.61
CA LEU A 55 9.63 0.64 -7.05
C LEU A 55 11.00 1.04 -7.63
N ASP A 56 11.80 1.80 -6.90
CA ASP A 56 13.14 2.26 -7.27
C ASP A 56 14.29 1.47 -6.62
N SER A 57 13.97 0.39 -5.88
CA SER A 57 15.01 -0.51 -5.33
C SER A 57 15.63 -1.41 -6.39
N ASP A 58 16.77 -2.04 -6.08
CA ASP A 58 17.49 -2.94 -7.01
C ASP A 58 16.62 -4.13 -7.44
N MET A 59 15.79 -4.61 -6.49
CA MET A 59 14.79 -5.64 -6.73
C MET A 59 13.43 -5.19 -6.16
N PRO A 60 12.60 -4.51 -6.96
CA PRO A 60 11.26 -4.08 -6.54
C PRO A 60 10.38 -5.28 -6.15
N MET A 61 9.79 -5.22 -4.96
CA MET A 61 8.90 -6.22 -4.36
C MET A 61 7.65 -5.57 -3.78
N PRO A 62 6.87 -4.77 -4.53
CA PRO A 62 5.68 -4.14 -4.00
C PRO A 62 4.61 -5.17 -3.63
N VAL A 63 3.72 -4.81 -2.70
CA VAL A 63 2.54 -5.63 -2.33
C VAL A 63 1.28 -5.17 -3.09
N PHE A 64 1.48 -4.45 -4.20
CA PHE A 64 0.45 -3.95 -5.09
C PHE A 64 0.48 -4.71 -6.42
N PHE A 65 -0.48 -5.62 -6.60
CA PHE A 65 -0.57 -6.46 -7.79
C PHE A 65 -1.45 -5.84 -8.87
N LYS A 66 -1.23 -6.23 -10.13
CA LYS A 66 -2.03 -5.78 -11.26
C LYS A 66 -3.50 -6.13 -11.04
N PRO A 67 -4.42 -5.15 -10.98
CA PRO A 67 -5.82 -5.44 -10.71
C PRO A 67 -6.46 -6.10 -11.93
N HIS A 68 -7.49 -6.91 -11.67
CA HIS A 68 -8.32 -7.48 -12.72
C HIS A 68 -9.18 -6.39 -13.37
N VAL A 69 -9.09 -6.24 -14.69
CA VAL A 69 -9.93 -5.34 -15.47
C VAL A 69 -11.26 -6.04 -15.72
N THR A 70 -12.13 -6.04 -14.71
CA THR A 70 -13.45 -6.65 -14.78
C THR A 70 -14.43 -5.94 -13.84
N MET A 71 -15.71 -6.02 -14.19
CA MET A 71 -16.85 -5.58 -13.38
C MET A 71 -17.36 -6.65 -12.40
N ASP A 72 -16.88 -7.90 -12.48
CA ASP A 72 -17.40 -9.03 -11.68
C ASP A 72 -17.32 -8.81 -10.16
N GLU A 73 -16.40 -7.96 -9.72
CA GLU A 73 -16.18 -7.62 -8.31
C GLU A 73 -17.13 -6.54 -7.79
N VAL A 74 -17.77 -5.77 -8.70
CA VAL A 74 -18.60 -4.62 -8.37
C VAL A 74 -20.05 -5.05 -8.27
N LEU A 75 -20.55 -5.17 -7.03
CA LEU A 75 -21.98 -5.37 -6.81
C LEU A 75 -22.80 -4.20 -7.36
N PRO A 76 -24.07 -4.42 -7.78
CA PRO A 76 -24.99 -3.36 -8.15
C PRO A 76 -25.05 -2.26 -7.09
N PHE A 77 -25.11 -1.00 -7.51
CA PHE A 77 -25.01 0.16 -6.61
C PHE A 77 -26.02 0.13 -5.45
N ALA A 78 -27.24 -0.35 -5.71
CA ALA A 78 -28.30 -0.50 -4.71
C ALA A 78 -28.03 -1.61 -3.68
N GLN A 79 -27.17 -2.58 -3.98
CA GLN A 79 -26.77 -3.65 -3.05
C GLN A 79 -25.62 -3.24 -2.12
N LYS A 80 -24.95 -2.11 -2.41
CA LYS A 80 -23.91 -1.53 -1.55
C LYS A 80 -24.54 -0.68 -0.46
N THR A 81 -24.90 -1.33 0.65
CA THR A 81 -25.60 -0.73 1.79
C THR A 81 -24.66 -0.10 2.84
N GLY A 82 -23.39 -0.52 2.89
CA GLY A 82 -22.38 0.05 3.77
C GLY A 82 -21.79 1.34 3.20
N MET A 83 -21.60 2.35 4.05
CA MET A 83 -21.03 3.63 3.61
C MET A 83 -19.50 3.54 3.46
N VAL A 84 -18.77 3.49 4.56
CA VAL A 84 -17.30 3.40 4.58
C VAL A 84 -16.85 2.25 5.46
N MET A 85 -15.95 1.40 4.97
CA MET A 85 -15.29 0.35 5.74
C MET A 85 -13.85 0.73 6.10
N ALA A 86 -13.44 0.46 7.33
CA ALA A 86 -12.05 0.53 7.78
C ALA A 86 -11.66 -0.77 8.49
N MET A 87 -10.40 -1.19 8.35
CA MET A 87 -9.94 -2.42 8.99
C MET A 87 -8.43 -2.38 9.17
N PHE A 88 -8.00 -1.70 10.24
CA PHE A 88 -6.59 -1.50 10.53
C PHE A 88 -6.21 -2.06 11.90
N SER A 89 -4.97 -2.53 12.01
CA SER A 89 -4.46 -3.10 13.27
C SER A 89 -3.23 -2.40 13.85
N ASN A 90 -2.43 -1.72 13.03
CA ASN A 90 -1.27 -0.96 13.49
C ASN A 90 -1.66 0.50 13.70
N CYS A 91 -2.13 0.90 14.88
CA CYS A 91 -2.75 2.21 15.11
C CYS A 91 -1.76 3.39 15.17
N GLU A 92 -1.09 3.67 14.05
CA GLU A 92 -0.32 4.91 13.84
C GLU A 92 -1.18 6.13 14.19
N ALA A 93 -0.59 7.10 14.90
CA ALA A 93 -1.28 8.17 15.60
C ALA A 93 -2.13 9.04 14.65
N VAL A 94 -1.52 9.58 13.59
CA VAL A 94 -2.21 10.48 12.65
C VAL A 94 -3.29 9.73 11.88
N ARG A 95 -3.02 8.49 11.46
CA ARG A 95 -4.03 7.63 10.82
C ARG A 95 -5.24 7.39 11.69
N THR A 96 -5.01 7.09 12.97
CA THR A 96 -6.07 6.77 13.93
C THR A 96 -6.87 8.01 14.29
N GLU A 97 -6.21 9.15 14.39
CA GLU A 97 -6.86 10.44 14.57
C GLU A 97 -7.71 10.82 13.34
N TYR A 98 -7.19 10.65 12.12
CA TYR A 98 -7.93 10.93 10.89
C TYR A 98 -9.17 10.05 10.77
N LEU A 99 -9.05 8.74 11.06
CA LEU A 99 -10.18 7.82 11.14
C LEU A 99 -11.27 8.33 12.09
N ARG A 100 -10.89 8.78 13.29
CA ARG A 100 -11.81 9.29 14.31
C ARG A 100 -12.51 10.58 13.83
N LEU A 101 -11.76 11.53 13.27
CA LEU A 101 -12.30 12.81 12.79
C LEU A 101 -13.25 12.61 11.61
N LEU A 102 -12.89 11.74 10.65
CA LEU A 102 -13.79 11.40 9.54
C LEU A 102 -15.09 10.78 10.06
N GLY A 103 -14.99 9.87 11.03
CA GLY A 103 -16.14 9.22 11.67
C GLY A 103 -17.13 10.16 12.38
N GLN A 104 -16.76 11.42 12.62
CA GLN A 104 -17.68 12.44 13.14
C GLN A 104 -18.65 12.99 12.09
N HIS A 105 -18.35 12.78 10.80
CA HIS A 105 -19.08 13.38 9.68
C HIS A 105 -19.71 12.37 8.74
N ILE A 106 -19.27 11.11 8.76
CA ILE A 106 -19.76 10.02 7.92
C ILE A 106 -19.66 8.71 8.69
N THR A 107 -20.61 7.79 8.47
CA THR A 107 -20.56 6.46 9.09
C THR A 107 -19.36 5.67 8.58
N VAL A 108 -18.43 5.37 9.48
CA VAL A 108 -17.28 4.48 9.23
C VAL A 108 -17.41 3.24 10.11
N ASP A 109 -17.61 2.08 9.49
CA ASP A 109 -17.55 0.78 10.17
C ASP A 109 -16.08 0.33 10.23
N SER A 110 -15.49 0.40 11.42
CA SER A 110 -14.13 -0.04 11.69
C SER A 110 -14.09 -1.39 12.40
N TYR A 111 -13.57 -2.39 11.70
CA TYR A 111 -13.50 -3.78 12.15
C TYR A 111 -12.14 -4.20 12.72
N GLY A 112 -11.12 -3.35 12.54
CA GLY A 112 -9.78 -3.62 13.04
C GLY A 112 -9.59 -3.18 14.49
N ALA A 113 -8.39 -3.36 15.03
CA ALA A 113 -8.05 -2.89 16.38
C ALA A 113 -8.16 -1.36 16.55
N CYS A 114 -8.01 -0.60 15.45
CA CYS A 114 -8.12 0.86 15.50
C CYS A 114 -9.58 1.31 15.33
N GLY A 115 -10.12 2.05 16.31
CA GLY A 115 -11.51 2.49 16.34
C GLY A 115 -12.51 1.40 16.76
N ASN A 116 -12.39 0.18 16.21
CA ASN A 116 -13.10 -1.04 16.59
C ASN A 116 -14.58 -0.86 17.00
N ASN A 117 -15.35 -0.13 16.19
CA ASN A 117 -16.77 0.16 16.48
C ASN A 117 -17.73 -0.85 15.84
N LYS A 118 -17.22 -1.79 15.03
CA LYS A 118 -18.03 -2.80 14.34
C LYS A 118 -17.40 -4.19 14.49
N GLN A 119 -18.21 -5.14 14.91
CA GLN A 119 -17.83 -6.54 15.03
C GLN A 119 -18.25 -7.35 13.80
N GLY A 120 -17.65 -8.53 13.60
CA GLY A 120 -18.06 -9.47 12.55
C GLY A 120 -17.07 -9.68 11.40
N ALA A 121 -15.85 -9.15 11.48
CA ALA A 121 -14.79 -9.47 10.52
C ALA A 121 -14.14 -10.85 10.73
N GLY A 122 -14.46 -11.53 11.85
CA GLY A 122 -13.84 -12.78 12.24
C GLY A 122 -12.38 -12.62 12.70
N GLY A 123 -11.82 -13.70 13.25
CA GLY A 123 -10.40 -13.73 13.64
C GLY A 123 -9.46 -13.77 12.42
N ARG A 124 -8.17 -13.52 12.66
CA ARG A 124 -7.11 -13.56 11.62
C ARG A 124 -6.75 -14.97 11.11
N SER A 125 -7.49 -16.00 11.51
CA SER A 125 -7.25 -17.38 11.08
C SER A 125 -7.78 -17.65 9.66
N GLY A 126 -7.07 -18.52 8.93
CA GLY A 126 -7.40 -18.90 7.55
C GLY A 126 -7.20 -17.77 6.54
N ASN A 127 -8.03 -17.73 5.50
CA ASN A 127 -7.97 -16.69 4.45
C ASN A 127 -8.57 -15.36 4.92
N PHE A 128 -7.88 -14.68 5.83
CA PHE A 128 -8.32 -13.40 6.38
C PHE A 128 -8.44 -12.29 5.31
N LYS A 129 -7.53 -12.27 4.33
CA LYS A 129 -7.58 -11.31 3.22
C LYS A 129 -8.85 -11.48 2.38
N GLY A 130 -9.21 -12.71 2.03
CA GLY A 130 -10.46 -13.03 1.34
C GLY A 130 -11.69 -12.63 2.15
N LYS A 131 -11.73 -12.96 3.45
CA LYS A 131 -12.82 -12.53 4.35
C LYS A 131 -12.98 -11.01 4.41
N LYS A 132 -11.86 -10.26 4.44
CA LYS A 132 -11.85 -8.80 4.39
C LYS A 132 -12.47 -8.28 3.08
N VAL A 133 -12.06 -8.85 1.95
CA VAL A 133 -12.58 -8.50 0.62
C VAL A 133 -14.09 -8.78 0.54
N ASP A 134 -14.53 -9.97 0.96
CA ASP A 134 -15.94 -10.38 0.91
C ASP A 134 -16.83 -9.51 1.80
N LEU A 135 -16.34 -9.12 2.99
CA LEU A 135 -17.04 -8.16 3.84
C LEU A 135 -17.12 -6.78 3.17
N GLY A 136 -16.04 -6.35 2.53
CA GLY A 136 -15.94 -5.07 1.82
C GLY A 136 -16.91 -4.93 0.64
N LYS A 137 -17.33 -6.02 0.00
CA LYS A 137 -18.22 -5.98 -1.18
C LYS A 137 -19.51 -5.18 -0.96
N ARG A 138 -20.03 -5.18 0.27
CA ARG A 138 -21.25 -4.46 0.66
C ARG A 138 -21.05 -2.96 0.87
N TYR A 139 -19.82 -2.48 0.89
CA TYR A 139 -19.51 -1.06 1.10
C TYR A 139 -19.34 -0.31 -0.21
N LYS A 140 -19.62 0.99 -0.18
CA LYS A 140 -19.30 1.92 -1.29
C LYS A 140 -17.82 2.30 -1.27
N PHE A 141 -17.29 2.59 -0.07
CA PHE A 141 -15.91 3.02 0.11
C PHE A 141 -15.15 2.10 1.06
N MET A 142 -13.86 1.92 0.80
CA MET A 142 -12.92 1.31 1.74
C MET A 142 -11.78 2.29 2.03
N LEU A 143 -11.53 2.58 3.30
CA LEU A 143 -10.40 3.40 3.68
C LEU A 143 -9.10 2.63 3.46
N VAL A 144 -8.19 3.26 2.73
CA VAL A 144 -6.84 2.79 2.44
C VAL A 144 -5.88 3.80 3.06
N LEU A 145 -5.70 3.71 4.37
CA LEU A 145 -4.82 4.60 5.10
C LEU A 145 -3.54 3.84 5.45
N GLN A 146 -2.46 4.17 4.74
CA GLN A 146 -1.14 3.57 4.97
C GLN A 146 -0.70 3.87 6.41
N ASN A 147 0.06 2.95 7.01
CA ASN A 147 0.58 3.12 8.38
C ASN A 147 1.86 3.97 8.45
N CYS A 148 2.41 4.38 7.31
CA CYS A 148 3.44 5.41 7.22
C CYS A 148 3.23 6.24 5.93
N ASP A 149 4.02 7.30 5.80
CA ASP A 149 4.03 8.19 4.64
C ASP A 149 5.44 8.19 4.02
N CYS A 150 5.95 6.99 3.75
CA CYS A 150 7.27 6.80 3.15
C CYS A 150 7.14 6.72 1.63
N ASP A 151 8.16 7.20 0.90
CA ASP A 151 8.26 7.04 -0.54
C ASP A 151 8.00 5.59 -0.98
N TYR A 152 7.08 5.44 -1.94
CA TYR A 152 6.64 4.15 -2.51
C TYR A 152 5.98 3.16 -1.55
N PHE A 153 5.70 3.51 -0.29
CA PHE A 153 5.05 2.58 0.63
C PHE A 153 3.56 2.45 0.30
N VAL A 154 3.22 1.35 -0.37
CA VAL A 154 1.86 0.94 -0.73
C VAL A 154 1.68 -0.53 -0.37
N ASP A 155 0.85 -0.79 0.65
CA ASP A 155 0.51 -2.14 1.07
C ASP A 155 -0.70 -2.72 0.30
N ASP A 156 -1.14 -3.91 0.72
CA ASP A 156 -2.23 -4.64 0.08
C ASP A 156 -3.63 -4.04 0.31
N GLN A 157 -3.79 -2.98 1.10
CA GLN A 157 -5.09 -2.39 1.41
C GLN A 157 -5.82 -1.90 0.16
N ILE A 158 -5.09 -1.32 -0.80
CA ILE A 158 -5.68 -0.85 -2.06
C ILE A 158 -6.15 -2.02 -2.93
N CYS A 159 -5.41 -3.15 -2.95
CA CYS A 159 -5.83 -4.37 -3.63
C CYS A 159 -7.12 -4.92 -2.99
N HIS A 160 -7.23 -4.89 -1.66
CA HIS A 160 -8.46 -5.30 -0.98
C HIS A 160 -9.66 -4.44 -1.38
N ALA A 161 -9.47 -3.12 -1.50
CA ALA A 161 -10.52 -2.20 -1.89
C ALA A 161 -10.97 -2.43 -3.34
N PHE A 162 -10.03 -2.60 -4.27
CA PHE A 162 -10.33 -2.94 -5.66
C PHE A 162 -11.00 -4.31 -5.77
N ASN A 163 -10.46 -5.36 -5.16
CA ASN A 163 -11.04 -6.71 -5.26
C ASN A 163 -12.43 -6.82 -4.60
N ALA A 164 -12.78 -5.88 -3.71
CA ALA A 164 -14.10 -5.77 -3.11
C ALA A 164 -15.09 -4.94 -3.96
N GLY A 165 -14.66 -4.45 -5.13
CA GLY A 165 -15.46 -3.55 -5.97
C GLY A 165 -15.87 -2.27 -5.24
N THR A 166 -15.04 -1.79 -4.33
CA THR A 166 -15.24 -0.53 -3.60
C THR A 166 -14.36 0.56 -4.18
N ILE A 167 -14.70 1.83 -3.91
CA ILE A 167 -13.83 2.95 -4.23
C ILE A 167 -12.83 3.13 -3.07
N PRO A 168 -11.51 3.02 -3.30
CA PRO A 168 -10.51 3.27 -2.28
C PRO A 168 -10.47 4.76 -1.90
N VAL A 169 -10.42 5.04 -0.60
CA VAL A 169 -10.18 6.39 -0.06
C VAL A 169 -8.77 6.42 0.52
N TYR A 170 -7.84 7.03 -0.20
CA TYR A 170 -6.41 6.82 -0.03
C TYR A 170 -5.71 7.93 0.78
N MET A 171 -4.86 7.52 1.73
CA MET A 171 -3.93 8.34 2.48
C MET A 171 -2.58 7.63 2.59
N GLY A 172 -1.53 8.25 2.05
CA GLY A 172 -0.19 7.68 2.02
C GLY A 172 0.71 8.48 1.08
N THR A 173 1.74 7.79 0.56
CA THR A 173 2.80 8.37 -0.25
C THR A 173 2.30 9.21 -1.43
N ASP A 174 3.04 10.27 -1.76
CA ASP A 174 2.82 11.05 -3.00
C ASP A 174 3.26 10.27 -4.24
N LYS A 175 4.09 9.22 -4.08
CA LYS A 175 4.52 8.35 -5.18
C LYS A 175 3.46 7.34 -5.62
N ILE A 176 2.23 7.45 -5.12
CA ILE A 176 1.14 6.53 -5.47
C ILE A 176 0.82 6.54 -6.98
N ASP A 177 1.09 7.64 -7.68
CA ASP A 177 0.88 7.76 -9.12
C ASP A 177 1.77 6.81 -9.93
N GLU A 178 2.90 6.37 -9.37
CA GLU A 178 3.75 5.34 -9.96
C GLU A 178 3.12 3.95 -9.90
N PHE A 179 2.16 3.75 -8.99
CA PHE A 179 1.40 2.51 -8.83
C PHE A 179 0.03 2.57 -9.51
N LEU A 180 -0.59 3.74 -9.64
CA LEU A 180 -1.94 3.90 -10.19
C LEU A 180 -1.90 4.53 -11.58
N PRO A 181 -1.42 3.80 -12.60
CA PRO A 181 -1.23 4.42 -13.89
C PRO A 181 -2.53 4.57 -14.68
N GLY A 182 -2.51 5.47 -15.66
CA GLY A 182 -3.64 5.69 -16.57
C GLY A 182 -4.95 5.93 -15.82
N ARG A 183 -6.00 5.18 -16.19
CA ARG A 183 -7.34 5.31 -15.59
C ARG A 183 -7.44 4.76 -14.17
N LEU A 184 -6.45 4.01 -13.66
CA LEU A 184 -6.48 3.55 -12.27
C LEU A 184 -6.39 4.71 -11.28
N HIS A 185 -5.68 5.78 -11.64
CA HIS A 185 -5.61 7.01 -10.85
C HIS A 185 -7.01 7.59 -10.58
N ASP A 186 -7.88 7.61 -11.60
CA ASP A 186 -9.26 8.12 -11.51
C ASP A 186 -10.17 7.22 -10.66
N GLY A 187 -9.75 5.99 -10.38
CA GLY A 187 -10.50 5.01 -9.60
C GLY A 187 -10.36 5.16 -8.08
N VAL A 188 -9.66 6.19 -7.62
CA VAL A 188 -9.31 6.42 -6.21
C VAL A 188 -9.70 7.83 -5.78
N ILE A 189 -10.16 7.95 -4.53
CA ILE A 189 -10.40 9.25 -3.89
C ILE A 189 -9.21 9.55 -3.00
N TYR A 190 -8.45 10.60 -3.29
CA TYR A 190 -7.28 10.96 -2.48
C TYR A 190 -7.68 11.92 -1.37
N ILE A 191 -7.30 11.58 -0.13
CA ILE A 191 -7.56 12.43 1.04
C ILE A 191 -6.89 13.79 0.92
N ARG A 192 -5.71 13.85 0.28
CA ARG A 192 -4.90 15.06 0.10
C ARG A 192 -5.62 16.18 -0.68
N ASP A 193 -6.63 15.82 -1.48
CA ASP A 193 -7.39 16.76 -2.32
C ASP A 193 -8.47 17.51 -1.54
N PHE A 194 -8.71 17.11 -0.28
CA PHE A 194 -9.72 17.71 0.58
C PHE A 194 -9.06 18.52 1.70
N PRO A 195 -9.56 19.73 1.98
CA PRO A 195 -8.95 20.59 3.00
C PRO A 195 -9.22 20.08 4.43
N SER A 196 -10.23 19.22 4.64
CA SER A 196 -10.56 18.66 5.95
C SER A 196 -11.34 17.33 5.86
N PRO A 197 -11.35 16.50 6.93
CA PRO A 197 -12.16 15.28 6.99
C PRO A 197 -13.66 15.52 6.73
N LYS A 198 -14.19 16.68 7.16
CA LYS A 198 -15.58 17.06 6.87
C LYS A 198 -15.82 17.24 5.37
N LYS A 199 -14.92 17.92 4.66
CA LYS A 199 -15.08 18.15 3.21
C LYS A 199 -14.95 16.85 2.42
N LEU A 200 -14.10 15.93 2.86
CA LEU A 200 -14.07 14.57 2.34
C LEU A 200 -15.42 13.86 2.59
N ALA A 201 -15.94 13.88 3.82
CA ALA A 201 -17.24 13.27 4.14
C ALA A 201 -18.38 13.84 3.28
N ASP A 202 -18.45 15.17 3.13
CA ASP A 202 -19.43 15.85 2.28
C ASP A 202 -19.35 15.31 0.83
N TYR A 203 -18.15 15.13 0.29
CA TYR A 203 -17.93 14.57 -1.05
C TYR A 203 -18.32 13.09 -1.15
N LEU A 204 -17.94 12.27 -0.16
CA LEU A 204 -18.33 10.85 -0.12
C LEU A 204 -19.85 10.69 -0.09
N HIS A 205 -20.59 11.60 0.57
CA HIS A 205 -22.05 11.63 0.50
C HIS A 205 -22.58 11.95 -0.91
N VAL A 206 -21.96 12.87 -1.64
CA VAL A 206 -22.33 13.16 -3.04
C VAL A 206 -22.15 11.91 -3.91
N VAL A 207 -20.98 11.28 -3.83
CA VAL A 207 -20.68 10.06 -4.60
C VAL A 207 -21.60 8.90 -4.21
N ALA A 208 -21.89 8.73 -2.91
CA ALA A 208 -22.74 7.64 -2.43
C ALA A 208 -24.22 7.75 -2.81
N ASN A 209 -24.68 8.95 -3.17
CA ASN A 209 -26.07 9.22 -3.57
C ASN A 209 -26.22 9.44 -5.09
N ASN A 210 -25.13 9.28 -5.85
CA ASN A 210 -25.14 9.45 -7.30
C ASN A 210 -24.49 8.23 -7.96
N GLU A 211 -25.31 7.30 -8.46
CA GLU A 211 -24.83 6.07 -9.11
C GLU A 211 -23.96 6.37 -10.33
N THR A 212 -24.32 7.35 -11.15
CA THR A 212 -23.52 7.73 -12.32
C THR A 212 -22.11 8.19 -11.92
N LEU A 213 -22.00 9.06 -10.91
CA LEU A 213 -20.71 9.51 -10.40
C LEU A 213 -19.93 8.37 -9.74
N TYR A 214 -20.60 7.52 -8.95
CA TYR A 214 -19.97 6.33 -8.35
C TYR A 214 -19.37 5.42 -9.43
N MET A 215 -20.10 5.18 -10.52
CA MET A 215 -19.65 4.31 -11.60
C MET A 215 -18.50 4.91 -12.42
N GLN A 216 -18.30 6.23 -12.41
CA GLN A 216 -17.13 6.85 -13.05
C GLN A 216 -15.80 6.36 -12.43
N TYR A 217 -15.76 6.11 -11.12
CA TYR A 217 -14.58 5.53 -10.44
C TYR A 217 -14.29 4.07 -10.84
N HIS A 218 -15.26 3.39 -11.47
CA HIS A 218 -15.11 2.03 -11.96
C HIS A 218 -14.88 1.96 -13.47
N ARG A 219 -14.79 3.11 -14.16
CA ARG A 219 -14.59 3.19 -15.61
C ARG A 219 -13.39 2.38 -16.12
N TRP A 220 -12.29 2.37 -15.36
CA TRP A 220 -11.08 1.61 -15.71
C TRP A 220 -11.32 0.09 -15.83
N ARG A 221 -12.37 -0.44 -15.21
CA ARG A 221 -12.75 -1.87 -15.28
C ARG A 221 -13.38 -2.26 -16.61
N VAL A 222 -13.91 -1.27 -17.34
CA VAL A 222 -14.57 -1.47 -18.64
C VAL A 222 -13.65 -0.99 -19.76
N GLU A 223 -13.03 0.18 -19.59
CA GLU A 223 -12.19 0.80 -20.62
C GLU A 223 -10.72 0.35 -20.55
N GLY A 224 -10.35 -0.42 -19.52
CA GLY A 224 -8.98 -0.81 -19.24
C GLY A 224 -8.14 0.29 -18.57
N ILE A 225 -6.99 -0.12 -18.05
CA ILE A 225 -6.04 0.74 -17.33
C ILE A 225 -5.50 1.87 -18.23
N GLY A 226 -5.38 1.63 -19.54
CA GLY A 226 -4.77 2.58 -20.49
C GLY A 226 -3.26 2.35 -20.65
N ASP A 227 -2.54 3.36 -21.14
CA ASP A 227 -1.08 3.32 -21.28
C ASP A 227 -0.38 3.72 -19.97
N TYR A 228 0.76 3.09 -19.72
CA TYR A 228 1.56 3.24 -18.50
C TYR A 228 3.03 2.89 -18.70
N GLN A 229 3.55 3.04 -19.93
CA GLN A 229 4.98 2.80 -20.19
C GLN A 229 5.89 3.71 -19.36
N ASP A 230 5.42 4.90 -18.98
CA ASP A 230 6.18 5.89 -18.20
C ASP A 230 6.20 5.59 -16.70
N LYS A 231 5.42 4.62 -16.21
CA LYS A 231 5.28 4.34 -14.77
C LYS A 231 6.18 3.21 -14.32
N LEU A 232 6.76 3.37 -13.13
CA LEU A 232 7.67 2.35 -12.58
C LEU A 232 6.97 1.01 -12.30
N ILE A 233 5.67 0.98 -11.99
CA ILE A 233 4.96 -0.28 -11.75
C ILE A 233 4.91 -1.20 -12.97
N ARG A 234 5.05 -0.65 -14.20
CA ARG A 234 5.12 -1.42 -15.45
C ARG A 234 6.22 -2.48 -15.41
N ARG A 235 7.35 -2.17 -14.77
CA ARG A 235 8.48 -3.07 -14.57
C ARG A 235 8.09 -4.34 -13.81
N VAL A 236 7.29 -4.17 -12.76
CA VAL A 236 6.84 -5.28 -11.90
C VAL A 236 5.67 -6.04 -12.52
N TRP A 237 4.79 -5.37 -13.25
CA TRP A 237 3.58 -6.01 -13.79
C TRP A 237 3.83 -6.81 -15.07
N ASP A 238 4.60 -6.26 -15.99
CA ASP A 238 4.75 -6.83 -17.33
C ASP A 238 6.21 -6.77 -17.81
N GLY A 239 7.14 -6.39 -16.93
CA GLY A 239 8.52 -6.06 -17.25
C GLY A 239 9.49 -7.10 -16.71
N PRO A 240 10.80 -6.80 -16.74
CA PRO A 240 11.82 -7.76 -16.32
C PRO A 240 11.67 -8.19 -14.85
N GLU A 241 11.06 -7.34 -14.01
CA GLU A 241 10.83 -7.60 -12.59
C GLU A 241 9.61 -8.50 -12.34
N ASN A 242 8.77 -8.79 -13.35
CA ASN A 242 7.71 -9.79 -13.26
C ASN A 242 8.28 -11.22 -13.40
N ARG A 243 8.95 -11.70 -12.35
CA ARG A 243 9.59 -13.03 -12.37
C ARG A 243 9.53 -13.69 -11.00
N PRO A 244 9.69 -15.03 -10.93
CA PRO A 244 9.76 -15.74 -9.66
C PRO A 244 10.84 -15.14 -8.74
N PHE A 245 10.53 -15.07 -7.45
CA PHE A 245 11.38 -14.41 -6.44
C PHE A 245 12.85 -14.85 -6.51
N TYR A 246 13.11 -16.16 -6.59
CA TYR A 246 14.49 -16.68 -6.66
C TYR A 246 15.23 -16.30 -7.94
N CYS A 247 14.53 -16.14 -9.06
CA CYS A 247 15.13 -15.65 -10.31
C CYS A 247 15.52 -14.18 -10.18
N ALA A 248 14.62 -13.33 -9.67
CA ALA A 248 14.92 -11.92 -9.42
C ALA A 248 16.12 -11.75 -8.47
N LEU A 249 16.18 -12.58 -7.43
CA LEU A 249 17.28 -12.58 -6.48
C LEU A 249 18.61 -12.94 -7.15
N CYS A 250 18.65 -14.03 -7.92
CA CYS A 250 19.86 -14.46 -8.63
C CYS A 250 20.33 -13.40 -9.63
N GLU A 251 19.43 -12.82 -10.41
CA GLU A 251 19.80 -11.77 -11.35
C GLU A 251 20.30 -10.49 -10.66
N THR A 252 19.68 -10.10 -9.54
CA THR A 252 20.13 -8.91 -8.80
C THR A 252 21.55 -9.11 -8.26
N LEU A 253 21.86 -10.29 -7.73
CA LEU A 253 23.16 -10.58 -7.12
C LEU A 253 24.28 -10.92 -8.11
N PHE A 254 23.93 -11.43 -9.29
CA PHE A 254 24.91 -12.02 -10.22
C PHE A 254 24.80 -11.50 -11.66
N SER A 255 24.02 -10.43 -11.92
CA SER A 255 24.05 -9.74 -13.22
C SER A 255 25.33 -8.93 -13.42
N GLU A 256 25.54 -8.45 -14.65
CA GLU A 256 26.65 -7.55 -14.98
C GLU A 256 26.51 -6.15 -14.36
N LYS A 257 25.34 -5.83 -13.76
CA LYS A 257 25.15 -4.54 -13.10
C LYS A 257 26.01 -4.47 -11.84
N PRO A 258 26.84 -3.42 -11.67
CA PRO A 258 27.62 -3.25 -10.46
C PRO A 258 26.71 -3.13 -9.24
N LEU A 259 27.05 -3.88 -8.19
CA LEU A 259 26.41 -3.75 -6.89
C LEU A 259 26.91 -2.49 -6.16
N HIS A 260 26.11 -2.00 -5.21
CA HIS A 260 26.45 -0.83 -4.41
C HIS A 260 27.62 -1.13 -3.46
N ASN A 261 28.45 -0.11 -3.22
CA ASN A 261 29.46 -0.13 -2.16
C ASN A 261 28.88 0.47 -0.87
N GLY A 262 27.86 -0.20 -0.33
CA GLY A 262 27.03 0.29 0.78
C GLY A 262 25.77 0.98 0.28
N LEU A 263 24.65 0.71 0.94
CA LEU A 263 23.37 1.34 0.66
C LEU A 263 23.17 2.60 1.51
N PRO A 264 22.45 3.62 1.01
CA PRO A 264 22.00 4.72 1.83
C PRO A 264 20.94 4.26 2.84
N ALA A 265 20.88 4.94 3.99
CA ALA A 265 19.74 4.82 4.90
C ALA A 265 18.49 5.47 4.29
N ASP A 266 17.33 4.91 4.59
CA ASP A 266 16.04 5.47 4.23
C ASP A 266 15.79 6.76 5.02
N THR A 267 15.24 7.78 4.35
CA THR A 267 15.02 9.12 4.91
C THR A 267 13.57 9.36 5.33
N CYS A 268 12.73 8.33 5.34
CA CYS A 268 11.32 8.45 5.70
C CYS A 268 11.15 9.05 7.11
N GLN A 269 10.23 10.01 7.22
CA GLN A 269 9.94 10.67 8.49
C GLN A 269 8.64 10.17 9.08
N THR A 270 8.50 10.31 10.40
CA THR A 270 7.21 10.10 11.06
C THR A 270 6.17 11.00 10.43
N ARG A 271 4.98 10.44 10.16
CA ARG A 271 3.88 11.18 9.55
C ARG A 271 3.56 12.43 10.36
N GLN A 272 3.60 13.58 9.70
CA GLN A 272 3.28 14.86 10.33
C GLN A 272 1.78 15.08 10.35
N ARG A 273 1.21 15.36 11.54
CA ARG A 273 -0.22 15.59 11.72
C ARG A 273 -0.74 16.73 10.83
N SER A 274 0.00 17.85 10.79
CA SER A 274 -0.37 19.08 10.04
C SER A 274 -0.52 18.87 8.53
N ARG A 275 0.12 17.84 7.97
CA ARG A 275 0.00 17.49 6.55
C ARG A 275 -1.39 16.95 6.20
N TRP A 276 -2.04 16.29 7.15
CA TRP A 276 -3.26 15.51 6.93
C TRP A 276 -4.47 16.04 7.68
N ILE A 277 -4.26 16.63 8.85
CA ILE A 277 -5.32 17.17 9.71
C ILE A 277 -5.06 18.67 9.83
N ARG A 278 -5.79 19.43 9.03
CA ARG A 278 -5.84 20.90 9.09
C ARG A 278 -7.01 21.31 9.98
N GLU A 279 -6.84 22.38 10.75
CA GLU A 279 -7.87 22.98 11.60
C GLU A 279 -8.97 23.66 10.75
#